data_AF-A0A941ZQ02-F1
#
_entry.id   AF-A0A941ZQ02-F1
#
_cell.length_a   1.000
_cell.length_b   1.000
_cell.length_c   1.000
_cell.angle_alpha   90.00
_cell.angle_beta   90.00
_cell.angle_gamma   90.00
#
_symmetry.space_group_name_H-M   'P 1'
#
loop_
_entity.id
_entity.type
_entity.pdbx_description
1 polymer ?
#
loop_
_entity_poly.entity_id
_entity_poly.type
_entity_poly.pdbx_seq_one_letter_code
_entity_poly.pdbx_strand_id
1 'polypeptide(L)' 'PEAIKAIRRGEMVATADFNAMNLAAIATECALRHLGGEVVPRRVMLPVRIIDAGNAVLWDAPFEDRPQIAWADAVGAY' A
#
# COMPACT_ATOMS: atom_id res chain seq x y z
N PRO A 1 -9.35 9.99 -3.21
CA PRO A 1 -9.75 10.32 -4.61
C PRO A 1 -9.45 11.78 -5.00
N GLU A 2 -9.45 12.67 -4.02
CA GLU A 2 -9.30 14.12 -4.09
C GLU A 2 -7.87 14.51 -4.45
N ALA A 3 -6.87 13.84 -3.86
CA ALA A 3 -5.46 14.03 -4.21
C ALA A 3 -5.18 13.70 -5.68
N ILE A 4 -5.77 12.62 -6.20
CA ILE A 4 -5.67 12.25 -7.63
C ILE A 4 -6.28 13.33 -8.52
N LYS A 5 -7.44 13.88 -8.15
CA LYS A 5 -8.05 15.00 -8.86
C LYS A 5 -7.18 16.26 -8.81
N ALA A 6 -6.59 16.59 -7.66
CA ALA A 6 -5.69 17.73 -7.51
C ALA A 6 -4.41 17.59 -8.36
N ILE A 7 -3.85 16.37 -8.42
CA ILE A 7 -2.70 16.05 -9.28
C ILE A 7 -3.06 16.25 -10.75
N ARG A 8 -4.22 15.76 -11.20
CA ARG A 8 -4.69 15.93 -12.58
C ARG A 8 -4.97 17.39 -12.95
N ARG A 9 -5.39 18.22 -11.99
CA ARG A 9 -5.58 19.67 -12.20
C ARG A 9 -4.29 20.47 -12.12
N GLY A 10 -3.15 19.85 -11.79
CA GLY A 10 -1.87 20.55 -11.59
C GLY A 10 -1.80 21.36 -10.30
N GLU A 11 -2.76 21.19 -9.39
CA GLU A 11 -2.78 21.85 -8.06
C GLU A 11 -1.88 21.15 -7.04
N MET A 12 -1.49 19.90 -7.34
CA MET A 12 -0.62 19.07 -6.52
C MET A 12 0.40 18.37 -7.44
N VAL A 13 1.69 18.51 -7.14
CA VAL A 13 2.75 17.86 -7.96
C VAL A 13 2.79 16.36 -7.73
N ALA A 14 2.75 15.95 -6.46
CA ALA A 14 2.78 14.56 -6.06
C ALA A 14 2.26 14.38 -4.62
N THR A 15 1.98 13.15 -4.23
CA THR A 15 1.69 12.74 -2.84
C THR A 15 2.30 11.37 -2.54
N ALA A 16 2.41 10.99 -1.27
CA ALA A 16 2.85 9.67 -0.85
C ALA A 16 1.64 8.76 -0.55
N ASP A 17 1.66 7.53 -1.06
CA ASP A 17 0.65 6.51 -0.78
C ASP A 17 0.97 5.73 0.49
N PHE A 18 0.24 6.02 1.56
CA PHE A 18 0.14 5.16 2.74
C PHE A 18 -1.06 4.23 2.57
N ASN A 19 -0.87 3.12 1.86
CA ASN A 19 -1.96 2.23 1.50
C ASN A 19 -2.52 1.47 2.71
N ALA A 20 -3.58 2.02 3.30
CA ALA A 20 -4.26 1.47 4.47
C ALA A 20 -4.81 0.05 4.25
N MET A 21 -5.22 -0.29 3.01
CA MET A 21 -5.74 -1.61 2.68
C MET A 21 -4.64 -2.66 2.74
N ASN A 22 -3.47 -2.36 2.16
CA ASN A 22 -2.31 -3.24 2.25
C ASN A 22 -1.79 -3.36 3.68
N LEU A 23 -1.80 -2.26 4.45
CA LEU A 23 -1.45 -2.32 5.89
C LEU A 23 -2.38 -3.26 6.65
N ALA A 24 -3.70 -3.14 6.46
CA ALA A 24 -4.67 -4.00 7.13
C ALA A 24 -4.55 -5.47 6.70
N ALA A 25 -4.35 -5.73 5.40
CA ALA A 25 -4.17 -7.09 4.89
C ALA A 25 -2.93 -7.76 5.50
N ILE A 26 -1.78 -7.08 5.50
CA ILE A 26 -0.54 -7.61 6.06
C ILE A 26 -0.62 -7.76 7.58
N ALA A 27 -1.27 -6.83 8.30
CA ALA A 27 -1.49 -6.96 9.73
C ALA A 27 -2.38 -8.15 10.08
N THR A 28 -3.41 -8.41 9.27
CA THR A 28 -4.29 -9.57 9.43
C THR A 28 -3.53 -10.87 9.20
N GLU A 29 -2.72 -10.94 8.15
CA GLU A 29 -1.84 -12.09 7.88
C GLU A 29 -0.86 -12.33 9.04
N CYS A 30 -0.27 -11.28 9.61
CA CYS A 30 0.57 -11.40 10.81
C CYS A 30 -0.21 -12.02 11.98
N ALA A 31 -1.44 -11.59 12.22
CA ALA A 31 -2.26 -12.11 13.31
C ALA A 31 -2.59 -13.60 13.11
N LEU A 32 -2.98 -13.99 11.89
CA LEU A 32 -3.28 -15.38 11.56
C LEU A 32 -2.06 -16.29 11.74
N ARG A 33 -0.89 -15.86 11.25
CA ARG A 33 0.38 -16.59 11.43
C ARG A 33 0.77 -16.73 12.89
N HIS A 34 0.65 -15.65 13.67
CA HIS A 34 0.94 -15.69 15.09
C HIS A 34 0.04 -16.67 15.84
N LEU A 35 -1.27 -16.65 15.56
CA LEU A 35 -2.23 -17.60 16.12
C LEU A 35 -1.96 -19.05 15.67
N GLY A 36 -1.43 -19.23 14.45
CA GLY A 36 -1.00 -20.52 13.90
C GLY A 36 0.37 -21.01 14.42
N GLY A 37 1.07 -20.23 15.25
CA GLY A 37 2.40 -20.59 15.76
C GLY A 37 3.55 -20.38 14.77
N GLU A 38 3.31 -19.69 13.66
CA GLU A 38 4.36 -19.30 12.71
C GLU A 38 5.18 -18.11 13.21
N VAL A 39 6.41 -17.99 12.71
CA VAL A 39 7.27 -16.84 13.01
C VAL A 39 6.80 -15.61 12.25
N VAL A 40 6.46 -14.57 12.98
CA VAL A 40 6.16 -13.24 12.45
C VAL A 40 7.35 -12.30 12.68
N PRO A 41 7.81 -11.54 11.67
CA PRO A 41 8.89 -10.59 11.83
C PRO A 41 8.57 -9.52 12.88
N ARG A 42 9.60 -9.07 13.63
CA ARG A 42 9.45 -7.98 14.61
C ARG A 42 9.16 -6.62 13.98
N ARG A 43 9.49 -6.46 12.70
CA ARG A 43 9.26 -5.26 11.91
C ARG A 43 8.76 -5.68 10.53
N VAL A 44 7.67 -5.05 10.12
CA VAL A 44 7.09 -5.19 8.78
C VAL A 44 7.05 -3.79 8.18
N MET A 45 7.60 -3.63 6.98
CA MET A 45 7.70 -2.34 6.32
C MET A 45 7.11 -2.45 4.93
N LEU A 46 6.04 -1.69 4.68
CA LEU A 46 5.43 -1.64 3.36
C LEU A 46 6.12 -0.54 2.54
N PRO A 47 6.44 -0.80 1.26
CA PRO A 47 6.95 0.20 0.35
C PRO A 47 5.93 1.32 0.17
N VAL A 48 6.39 2.55 0.31
CA VAL A 48 5.62 3.76 -0.02
C VAL A 48 5.83 4.06 -1.51
N ARG A 49 4.75 4.43 -2.21
CA ARG A 49 4.84 4.92 -3.59
C ARG A 49 4.54 6.41 -3.65
N ILE A 50 5.34 7.12 -4.43
CA ILE A 50 5.03 8.50 -4.80
C ILE A 50 4.03 8.46 -5.95
N ILE A 51 2.90 9.14 -5.76
CA ILE A 51 1.87 9.30 -6.76
C ILE A 51 2.04 10.67 -7.41
N ASP A 52 2.15 10.69 -8.73
CA ASP A 52 2.25 11.89 -9.56
C ASP A 52 1.38 11.74 -10.82
N ALA A 53 1.42 12.72 -11.72
CA ALA A 53 0.64 12.70 -12.94
C ALA A 53 0.93 11.49 -13.86
N GLY A 54 2.12 10.90 -13.78
CA GLY A 54 2.54 9.76 -14.58
C GLY A 54 1.96 8.42 -14.11
N ASN A 55 1.56 8.30 -12.85
CA ASN A 55 1.07 7.04 -12.29
C ASN A 55 -0.29 7.13 -11.55
N ALA A 56 -0.83 8.34 -11.35
CA ALA A 56 -2.05 8.58 -10.58
C ALA A 56 -3.29 7.80 -11.05
N VAL A 57 -3.33 7.36 -12.31
CA VAL A 57 -4.41 6.53 -12.86
C VAL A 57 -4.61 5.21 -12.10
N LEU A 58 -3.53 4.63 -11.55
CA LEU A 58 -3.60 3.38 -10.80
C LEU A 58 -4.37 3.52 -9.47
N TRP A 59 -4.47 4.73 -8.94
CA TRP A 59 -5.20 5.05 -7.71
C TRP A 59 -6.60 5.62 -7.96
N ASP A 60 -7.00 5.72 -9.23
CA ASP A 60 -8.34 6.08 -9.66
C ASP A 60 -9.22 4.84 -9.90
N ALA A 61 -8.63 3.65 -9.87
CA ALA A 61 -9.35 2.38 -9.96
C ALA A 61 -10.17 2.08 -8.68
N PRO A 62 -11.26 1.29 -8.78
CA PRO A 62 -11.93 0.69 -7.63
C PRO A 62 -10.94 -0.04 -6.72
N PHE A 63 -11.19 -0.05 -5.41
CA PHE A 63 -10.24 -0.64 -4.45
C PHE A 63 -9.95 -2.12 -4.72
N GLU A 64 -10.93 -2.86 -5.22
CA GLU A 64 -10.84 -4.28 -5.54
C GLU A 64 -9.85 -4.56 -6.69
N ASP A 65 -9.70 -3.58 -7.59
CA ASP A 65 -8.81 -3.68 -8.76
C ASP A 65 -7.41 -3.11 -8.47
N ARG A 66 -7.18 -2.55 -7.27
CA ARG A 66 -5.88 -2.00 -6.92
C ARG A 66 -4.90 -3.12 -6.59
N PRO A 67 -3.63 -3.00 -7.01
CA PRO A 67 -2.63 -4.00 -6.72
C PRO A 67 -2.45 -4.14 -5.20
N GLN A 68 -2.57 -5.38 -4.72
CA GLN A 68 -2.24 -5.77 -3.36
C GLN A 68 -0.75 -6.08 -3.26
N ILE A 69 -0.17 -5.79 -2.11
CA ILE A 69 1.22 -6.17 -1.83
C ILE A 69 1.31 -7.66 -1.49
N ALA A 70 2.34 -8.34 -2.00
CA ALA A 70 2.60 -9.71 -1.57
C ALA A 70 3.25 -9.72 -0.17
N TRP A 71 2.98 -10.76 0.62
CA TRP A 71 3.60 -10.94 1.93
C TRP A 71 5.13 -10.82 1.87
N ALA A 72 5.77 -11.45 0.87
CA ALA A 72 7.22 -11.43 0.69
C ALA A 72 7.78 -10.01 0.52
N ASP A 73 7.04 -9.11 -0.14
CA ASP A 73 7.47 -7.72 -0.36
C ASP A 73 7.35 -6.88 0.92
N ALA A 74 6.45 -7.25 1.84
CA ALA A 74 6.26 -6.57 3.12
C ALA A 74 7.29 -6.99 4.19
N VAL A 75 7.79 -8.23 4.11
CA VAL A 75 8.72 -8.81 5.11
C VAL A 75 10.17 -8.93 4.62
N GLY A 76 10.42 -8.80 3.31
CA GLY A 76 11.74 -8.92 2.70
C GLY A 76 12.52 -7.60 2.56
N ALA A 77 11.95 -6.46 2.96
CA ALA A 77 12.63 -5.17 2.89
C ALA A 77 13.69 -5.04 4.01
N TYR A 78 14.96 -5.33 3.68
CA TYR A 78 16.15 -4.99 4.47
C TYR A 78 17.30 -4.55 3.58
#